data_AF-A0A5R8K8W8-F1
#
_entry.id   AF-A0A5R8K8W8-F1
#
_cell.length_a   1.000
_cell.length_b   1.000
_cell.length_c   1.000
_cell.angle_alpha   90.00
_cell.angle_beta   90.00
_cell.angle_gamma   90.00
#
_symmetry.space_group_name_H-M   'P 1'
#
loop_
_entity.id
_entity.type
_entity.pdbx_description
1 polymer ?
#
loop_
_entity_poly.entity_id
_entity_poly.type
_entity_poly.pdbx_seq_one_letter_code
_entity_poly.pdbx_strand_id
1 'polypeptide(L)'
;MGFFSNLFNPVPDNPTREFPPLTAPLKLVWHTELGQVNRVSPGASVNELVVFGPCDNFLELGEHAFEFTYPELGLILQCSQGSLEFITFMISEDDLDDPEMQVTYARPWIEPIGQLLTPETDARALTAMFGAFEVASEDEEEVIGNFRLGGMVYEASFGADALLKRLMIYLDDARK
;
A
#
# COMPACT_ATOMS: atom_id res chain seq x y z
N MET A 1 8.22 33.01 -29.40
CA MET A 1 7.62 31.70 -29.70
C MET A 1 7.77 30.83 -28.48
N GLY A 2 6.71 30.13 -28.06
CA GLY A 2 6.78 29.08 -27.02
C GLY A 2 6.03 29.40 -25.72
N PHE A 3 4.71 29.64 -25.78
CA PHE A 3 3.84 29.79 -24.60
C PHE A 3 2.59 28.92 -24.75
N PHE A 4 2.68 27.67 -25.21
CA PHE A 4 1.49 26.79 -25.35
C PHE A 4 1.82 25.29 -25.30
N SER A 5 2.52 24.80 -24.27
CA SER A 5 2.79 23.35 -24.15
C SER A 5 1.85 22.60 -23.19
N ASN A 6 1.07 23.28 -22.34
CA ASN A 6 0.41 22.62 -21.19
C ASN A 6 -1.14 22.56 -21.27
N LEU A 7 -1.75 22.54 -22.45
CA LEU A 7 -3.22 22.61 -22.58
C LEU A 7 -3.91 21.35 -23.10
N PHE A 8 -3.21 20.24 -23.32
CA PHE A 8 -3.82 19.05 -23.95
C PHE A 8 -3.37 17.69 -23.39
N ASN A 9 -2.99 17.59 -22.12
CA ASN A 9 -3.18 16.31 -21.43
C ASN A 9 -4.52 16.41 -20.69
N PRO A 10 -5.57 15.66 -21.10
CA PRO A 10 -6.72 15.51 -20.23
C PRO A 10 -6.18 14.95 -18.91
N VAL A 11 -6.50 15.61 -17.80
CA VAL A 11 -6.24 15.03 -16.49
C VAL A 11 -6.95 13.67 -16.49
N PRO A 12 -6.23 12.56 -16.30
CA PRO A 12 -6.84 11.23 -16.23
C PRO A 12 -8.01 11.29 -15.24
N ASP A 13 -9.18 10.82 -15.69
CA ASP A 13 -10.36 10.90 -14.84
C ASP A 13 -10.21 9.92 -13.69
N ASN A 14 -10.24 10.45 -12.46
CA ASN A 14 -10.08 9.64 -11.27
C ASN A 14 -11.27 8.68 -11.13
N PRO A 15 -11.07 7.36 -11.28
CA PRO A 15 -12.15 6.39 -11.33
C PRO A 15 -12.87 6.20 -9.99
N THR A 16 -12.28 6.68 -8.89
CA THR A 16 -12.84 6.56 -7.55
C THR A 16 -13.75 7.74 -7.17
N ARG A 17 -13.83 8.80 -7.99
CA ARG A 17 -14.58 10.02 -7.66
C ARG A 17 -16.07 9.77 -7.41
N GLU A 18 -16.63 8.75 -8.06
CA GLU A 18 -18.04 8.36 -7.90
C GLU A 18 -18.28 7.37 -6.76
N PHE A 19 -17.22 6.91 -6.07
CA PHE A 19 -17.39 6.00 -4.95
C PHE A 19 -18.14 6.69 -3.80
N PRO A 20 -19.01 5.95 -3.09
CA PRO A 20 -19.73 6.52 -1.97
C PRO A 20 -18.74 6.95 -0.88
N PRO A 21 -18.95 8.13 -0.27
CA PRO A 21 -18.12 8.56 0.84
C PRO A 21 -18.28 7.62 2.03
N LEU A 22 -17.21 7.44 2.80
CA LEU A 22 -17.25 6.67 4.03
C LEU A 22 -18.15 7.35 5.06
N THR A 23 -19.07 6.60 5.66
CA THR A 23 -20.01 7.12 6.68
C THR A 23 -19.44 7.07 8.10
N ALA A 24 -18.31 6.38 8.29
CA ALA A 24 -17.54 6.31 9.53
C ALA A 24 -16.06 6.07 9.20
N PRO A 25 -15.13 6.36 10.13
CA PRO A 25 -13.72 6.01 9.95
C PRO A 25 -13.56 4.51 9.66
N LEU A 26 -12.93 4.20 8.53
CA LEU A 26 -12.68 2.81 8.12
C LEU A 26 -11.57 2.23 9.00
N LYS A 27 -11.84 1.06 9.58
CA LYS A 27 -10.80 0.27 10.25
C LYS A 27 -10.17 -0.68 9.24
N LEU A 28 -8.85 -0.63 9.12
CA LEU A 28 -8.11 -1.55 8.27
C LEU A 28 -8.08 -2.94 8.92
N VAL A 29 -8.49 -3.95 8.16
CA VAL A 29 -8.41 -5.37 8.54
C VAL A 29 -7.63 -6.08 7.47
N TRP A 30 -6.51 -6.68 7.84
CA TRP A 30 -5.62 -7.40 6.94
C TRP A 30 -5.67 -8.89 7.24
N HIS A 31 -6.16 -9.67 6.28
CA HIS A 31 -6.17 -11.13 6.35
C HIS A 31 -4.89 -11.68 5.70
N THR A 32 -3.95 -12.14 6.52
CA THR A 32 -2.60 -12.50 6.08
C THR A 32 -2.61 -13.62 5.06
N GLU A 33 -3.28 -14.73 5.34
CA GLU A 33 -3.31 -15.92 4.48
C GLU A 33 -3.91 -15.68 3.10
N LEU A 34 -4.74 -14.64 2.96
CA LEU A 34 -5.41 -14.29 1.69
C LEU A 34 -4.76 -13.07 1.02
N GLY A 35 -3.80 -12.40 1.69
CA GLY A 35 -3.24 -11.13 1.24
C GLY A 35 -4.28 -10.01 1.13
N GLN A 36 -5.41 -10.11 1.82
CA GLN A 36 -6.56 -9.21 1.64
C GLN A 36 -6.59 -8.08 2.64
N VAL A 37 -6.93 -6.87 2.19
CA VAL A 37 -7.20 -5.72 3.05
C VAL A 37 -8.66 -5.32 2.88
N ASN A 38 -9.44 -5.37 3.97
CA ASN A 38 -10.88 -5.12 3.96
C ASN A 38 -11.62 -5.94 2.88
N ARG A 39 -11.17 -7.19 2.67
CA ARG A 39 -11.65 -8.16 1.65
C ARG A 39 -11.27 -7.84 0.20
N VAL A 40 -10.44 -6.83 -0.04
CA VAL A 40 -9.85 -6.54 -1.35
C VAL A 40 -8.52 -7.28 -1.46
N SER A 41 -8.34 -8.05 -2.54
CA SER A 41 -7.11 -8.81 -2.80
C SER A 41 -6.30 -8.13 -3.90
N PRO A 42 -4.97 -8.33 -3.96
CA PRO A 42 -4.23 -8.15 -5.19
C PRO A 42 -4.89 -8.96 -6.33
N GLY A 43 -4.97 -8.34 -7.52
CA GLY A 43 -5.76 -8.77 -8.67
C GLY A 43 -7.18 -8.19 -8.73
N ALA A 44 -7.68 -7.56 -7.66
CA ALA A 44 -9.01 -6.95 -7.66
C ALA A 44 -9.10 -5.79 -8.67
N SER A 45 -10.27 -5.62 -9.28
CA SER A 45 -10.55 -4.48 -10.15
C SER A 45 -10.66 -3.17 -9.37
N VAL A 46 -10.49 -2.04 -10.05
CA VAL A 46 -10.67 -0.71 -9.43
C VAL A 46 -12.04 -0.55 -8.76
N ASN A 47 -13.10 -1.14 -9.32
CA ASN A 47 -14.45 -1.07 -8.75
C ASN A 47 -14.58 -1.77 -7.38
N GLU A 48 -13.74 -2.76 -7.11
CA GLU A 48 -13.73 -3.47 -5.83
C GLU A 48 -13.07 -2.64 -4.72
N LEU A 49 -12.33 -1.59 -5.09
CA LEU A 49 -11.74 -0.63 -4.14
C LEU A 49 -12.79 0.30 -3.49
N VAL A 50 -14.06 0.17 -3.89
CA VAL A 50 -15.19 0.98 -3.37
C VAL A 50 -15.30 0.98 -1.85
N VAL A 51 -14.80 -0.06 -1.17
CA VAL A 51 -14.77 -0.16 0.30
C VAL A 51 -13.90 0.92 0.97
N PHE A 52 -12.91 1.46 0.25
CA PHE A 52 -12.04 2.53 0.73
C PHE A 52 -12.63 3.94 0.50
N GLY A 53 -13.73 4.03 -0.25
CA GLY A 53 -14.35 5.30 -0.63
C GLY A 53 -13.54 6.06 -1.70
N PRO A 54 -13.93 7.31 -1.99
CA PRO A 54 -13.24 8.14 -2.98
C PRO A 54 -11.81 8.45 -2.52
N CYS A 55 -10.88 8.50 -3.47
CA CYS A 55 -9.49 8.85 -3.25
C CYS A 55 -9.20 10.19 -3.93
N ASP A 56 -9.01 11.28 -3.18
CA ASP A 56 -8.70 12.57 -3.79
C ASP A 56 -7.24 12.67 -4.25
N ASN A 57 -6.34 11.87 -3.68
CA ASN A 57 -4.92 11.85 -4.00
C ASN A 57 -4.59 10.72 -4.98
N PHE A 58 -4.74 11.03 -6.26
CA PHE A 58 -4.62 10.10 -7.38
C PHE A 58 -3.52 10.55 -8.33
N LEU A 59 -2.67 9.62 -8.74
CA LEU A 59 -1.58 9.85 -9.68
C LEU A 59 -1.60 8.79 -10.80
N GLU A 60 -1.46 9.22 -12.04
CA GLU A 60 -1.20 8.32 -13.18
C GLU A 60 0.31 8.13 -13.31
N LEU A 61 0.77 6.89 -13.13
CA LEU A 61 2.19 6.51 -13.17
C LEU A 61 2.65 6.17 -14.59
N GLY A 62 1.71 5.86 -15.49
CA GLY A 62 1.97 5.48 -16.86
C GLY A 62 0.71 5.01 -17.57
N GLU A 63 0.86 4.51 -18.80
CA GLU A 63 -0.26 4.01 -19.59
C GLU A 63 -0.93 2.83 -18.86
N HIS A 64 -2.13 3.05 -18.35
CA HIS A 64 -2.92 2.11 -17.54
C HIS A 64 -2.36 1.77 -16.15
N ALA A 65 -1.49 2.62 -15.59
CA ALA A 65 -0.97 2.47 -14.23
C ALA A 65 -1.39 3.66 -13.36
N PHE A 66 -1.97 3.37 -12.20
CA PHE A 66 -2.56 4.35 -11.31
C PHE A 66 -2.15 4.10 -9.87
N GLU A 67 -1.91 5.17 -9.13
CA GLU A 67 -1.73 5.17 -7.70
C GLU A 67 -2.88 5.92 -7.02
N PHE A 68 -3.40 5.31 -5.95
CA PHE A 68 -4.42 5.87 -5.09
C PHE A 68 -3.85 5.95 -3.67
N THR A 69 -3.58 7.16 -3.21
CA THR A 69 -3.07 7.41 -1.87
C THR A 69 -4.23 7.82 -0.97
N TYR A 70 -4.39 7.11 0.14
CA TYR A 70 -5.38 7.38 1.19
C TYR A 70 -4.64 7.81 2.46
N PRO A 71 -4.27 9.10 2.60
CA PRO A 71 -3.47 9.59 3.73
C PRO A 71 -4.14 9.30 5.07
N GLU A 72 -5.47 9.45 5.16
CA GLU A 72 -6.24 9.21 6.38
C GLU A 72 -6.26 7.74 6.84
N LEU A 73 -5.91 6.81 5.93
CA LEU A 73 -5.84 5.38 6.22
C LEU A 73 -4.40 4.88 6.37
N GLY A 74 -3.41 5.67 5.96
CA GLY A 74 -2.03 5.22 5.85
C GLY A 74 -1.84 4.20 4.74
N LEU A 75 -2.60 4.30 3.66
CA LEU A 75 -2.72 3.26 2.64
C LEU A 75 -2.41 3.83 1.25
N ILE A 76 -1.60 3.11 0.47
CA ILE A 76 -1.37 3.38 -0.94
C ILE A 76 -1.76 2.13 -1.73
N LEU A 77 -2.55 2.30 -2.77
CA LEU A 77 -2.98 1.23 -3.68
C LEU A 77 -2.48 1.53 -5.08
N GLN A 78 -1.78 0.60 -5.70
CA GLN A 78 -1.31 0.75 -7.07
C GLN A 78 -2.00 -0.28 -7.96
N CYS A 79 -2.64 0.21 -9.02
CA CYS A 79 -3.29 -0.62 -10.03
C CYS A 79 -2.54 -0.50 -11.35
N SER A 80 -2.35 -1.63 -12.04
CA SER A 80 -1.87 -1.66 -13.41
C SER A 80 -2.77 -2.56 -14.25
N GLN A 81 -2.96 -2.22 -15.51
CA GLN A 81 -3.81 -2.98 -16.46
C GLN A 81 -5.24 -3.23 -15.94
N GLY A 82 -5.75 -2.31 -15.11
CA GLY A 82 -7.10 -2.37 -14.52
C GLY A 82 -7.24 -3.25 -13.27
N SER A 83 -6.14 -3.82 -12.77
CA SER A 83 -6.12 -4.64 -11.55
C SER A 83 -5.17 -4.09 -10.49
N LEU A 84 -5.52 -4.26 -9.22
CA LEU A 84 -4.70 -3.93 -8.06
C LEU A 84 -3.46 -4.82 -8.02
N GLU A 85 -2.27 -4.23 -8.04
CA GLU A 85 -1.01 -4.97 -7.97
C GLU A 85 -0.37 -4.88 -6.59
N PHE A 86 -0.35 -3.68 -6.01
CA PHE A 86 0.31 -3.42 -4.74
C PHE A 86 -0.67 -2.80 -3.74
N ILE A 87 -0.64 -3.33 -2.51
CA ILE A 87 -1.26 -2.73 -1.34
C ILE A 87 -0.16 -2.36 -0.36
N THR A 88 0.00 -1.09 -0.07
CA THR A 88 1.09 -0.59 0.78
C THR A 88 0.53 0.09 2.01
N PHE A 89 0.95 -0.37 3.18
CA PHE A 89 0.73 0.29 4.45
C PHE A 89 1.91 1.19 4.79
N MET A 90 1.61 2.46 5.09
CA MET A 90 2.52 3.42 5.71
C MET A 90 2.41 3.29 7.24
N ILE A 91 3.37 2.65 7.89
CA ILE A 91 3.30 2.27 9.31
C ILE A 91 3.96 3.30 10.23
N SER A 92 5.04 3.92 9.79
CA SER A 92 5.69 5.04 10.46
C SER A 92 6.19 6.05 9.44
N GLU A 93 6.88 7.08 9.93
CA GLU A 93 7.53 8.08 9.08
C GLU A 93 8.45 7.38 8.10
N ASP A 94 8.23 7.69 6.83
CA ASP A 94 8.96 7.21 5.68
C ASP A 94 9.14 8.42 4.75
N ASP A 95 10.16 8.40 3.90
CA ASP A 95 10.41 9.51 2.98
C ASP A 95 9.31 9.49 1.91
N LEU A 96 8.28 10.31 2.13
CA LEU A 96 7.22 10.53 1.15
C LEU A 96 7.70 11.53 0.09
N ASP A 97 7.31 11.31 -1.16
CA ASP A 97 7.62 12.21 -2.27
C ASP A 97 7.03 13.62 -2.08
N ASP A 98 5.97 13.75 -1.26
CA ASP A 98 5.37 15.02 -0.86
C ASP A 98 5.55 15.27 0.65
N PRO A 99 6.50 16.12 1.06
CA PRO A 99 6.75 16.42 2.48
C PRO A 99 5.64 17.26 3.12
N GLU A 100 4.71 17.83 2.35
CA GLU A 100 3.55 18.56 2.88
C GLU A 100 2.35 17.63 3.16
N MET A 101 2.39 16.39 2.67
CA MET A 101 1.31 15.43 2.85
C MET A 101 1.21 14.96 4.30
N GLN A 102 0.14 15.35 4.98
CA GLN A 102 -0.17 14.81 6.30
C GLN A 102 -0.81 13.43 6.16
N VAL A 103 -0.11 12.42 6.65
CA VAL A 103 -0.55 11.02 6.62
C VAL A 103 -0.87 10.55 8.04
N THR A 104 -1.99 9.86 8.19
CA THR A 104 -2.28 9.02 9.36
C THR A 104 -1.64 7.66 9.13
N TYR A 105 -0.72 7.24 9.99
CA TYR A 105 -0.09 5.93 9.81
C TYR A 105 -1.07 4.78 10.01
N ALA A 106 -0.99 3.79 9.13
CA ALA A 106 -1.81 2.60 9.13
C ALA A 106 -1.59 1.77 10.41
N ARG A 107 -2.70 1.28 10.94
CA ARG A 107 -2.75 0.36 12.08
C ARG A 107 -3.70 -0.80 11.75
N PRO A 108 -3.40 -1.63 10.74
CA PRO A 108 -4.28 -2.71 10.34
C PRO A 108 -4.39 -3.75 11.46
N TRP A 109 -5.61 -4.24 11.68
CA TRP A 109 -5.87 -5.42 12.50
C TRP A 109 -5.55 -6.67 11.68
N ILE A 110 -4.59 -7.46 12.14
CA ILE A 110 -4.09 -8.66 11.49
C ILE A 110 -4.99 -9.84 11.84
N GLU A 111 -5.61 -10.45 10.84
CA GLU A 111 -6.36 -11.71 10.95
C GLU A 111 -5.60 -12.86 10.29
N PRO A 112 -5.66 -14.08 10.86
CA PRO A 112 -6.49 -14.50 12.02
C PRO A 112 -5.84 -14.24 13.40
N ILE A 113 -4.66 -13.64 13.44
CA ILE A 113 -3.81 -13.56 14.64
C ILE A 113 -4.41 -12.69 15.75
N GLY A 114 -5.19 -11.68 15.38
CA GLY A 114 -5.87 -10.81 16.33
C GLY A 114 -4.95 -9.79 16.99
N GLN A 115 -4.05 -9.19 16.21
CA GLN A 115 -3.09 -8.19 16.68
C GLN A 115 -3.09 -6.96 15.76
N LEU A 116 -2.82 -5.78 16.32
CA LEU A 116 -2.55 -4.59 15.50
C LEU A 116 -1.10 -4.60 14.99
N LEU A 117 -0.93 -4.31 13.71
CA LEU A 117 0.38 -3.97 13.16
C LEU A 117 0.79 -2.58 13.66
N THR A 118 1.99 -2.46 14.21
CA THR A 118 2.57 -1.21 14.73
C THR A 118 4.03 -1.05 14.30
N PRO A 119 4.63 0.15 14.41
CA PRO A 119 6.05 0.35 14.12
C PRO A 119 6.98 -0.58 14.89
N GLU A 120 6.59 -0.98 16.11
CA GLU A 120 7.37 -1.89 16.95
C GLU A 120 7.23 -3.37 16.56
N THR A 121 6.49 -3.67 15.49
CA THR A 121 6.39 -5.04 14.98
C THR A 121 7.70 -5.41 14.27
N ASP A 122 8.58 -6.08 14.99
CA ASP A 122 9.90 -6.45 14.49
C ASP A 122 9.86 -7.60 13.46
N ALA A 123 10.98 -7.80 12.77
CA ALA A 123 11.13 -8.87 11.79
C ALA A 123 10.91 -10.26 12.38
N ARG A 124 11.12 -10.47 13.69
CA ARG A 124 10.90 -11.76 14.34
C ARG A 124 9.41 -12.05 14.52
N ALA A 125 8.62 -11.06 14.90
CA ALA A 125 7.16 -11.16 14.96
C ALA A 125 6.60 -11.45 13.57
N LEU A 126 7.06 -10.72 12.55
CA LEU A 126 6.68 -11.00 11.15
C LEU A 126 7.14 -12.40 10.71
N THR A 127 8.33 -12.84 11.10
CA THR A 127 8.85 -14.18 10.77
C THR A 127 7.96 -15.30 11.31
N ALA A 128 7.42 -15.12 12.53
CA ALA A 128 6.50 -16.08 13.11
C ALA A 128 5.17 -16.18 12.34
N MET A 129 4.78 -15.12 11.62
CA MET A 129 3.55 -15.06 10.85
C MET A 129 3.73 -15.52 9.40
N PHE A 130 4.83 -15.15 8.76
CA PHE A 130 5.02 -15.29 7.31
C PHE A 130 6.18 -16.20 6.91
N GLY A 131 6.92 -16.76 7.87
CA GLY A 131 8.11 -17.56 7.58
C GLY A 131 9.37 -16.71 7.48
N ALA A 132 10.41 -17.24 6.84
CA ALA A 132 11.73 -16.60 6.84
C ALA A 132 11.72 -15.23 6.15
N PHE A 133 12.43 -14.27 6.75
CA PHE A 133 12.73 -12.98 6.13
C PHE A 133 13.93 -13.11 5.19
N GLU A 134 13.75 -12.70 3.94
CA GLU A 134 14.80 -12.67 2.94
C GLU A 134 15.17 -11.23 2.62
N VAL A 135 16.38 -10.81 3.02
CA VAL A 135 16.88 -9.46 2.75
C VAL A 135 17.02 -9.29 1.23
N ALA A 136 16.44 -8.21 0.71
CA ALA A 136 16.49 -7.82 -0.69
C ALA A 136 17.44 -6.64 -0.91
N SER A 137 17.43 -5.67 0.01
CA SER A 137 18.32 -4.50 0.02
C SER A 137 18.61 -4.09 1.45
N GLU A 138 19.80 -3.55 1.69
CA GLU A 138 20.22 -3.04 3.00
C GLU A 138 21.25 -1.93 2.80
N ASP A 139 21.02 -0.80 3.48
CA ASP A 139 21.96 0.30 3.59
C ASP A 139 22.00 0.85 5.03
N GLU A 140 22.56 2.04 5.23
CA GLU A 140 22.71 2.65 6.56
C GLU A 140 21.39 3.19 7.13
N GLU A 141 20.38 3.40 6.28
CA GLU A 141 19.10 4.03 6.63
C GLU A 141 17.96 3.01 6.73
N GLU A 142 17.99 1.97 5.89
CA GLU A 142 16.94 0.97 5.86
C GLU A 142 17.40 -0.46 5.50
N VAL A 143 16.62 -1.42 5.99
CA VAL A 143 16.66 -2.83 5.59
C VAL A 143 15.34 -3.20 4.95
N ILE A 144 15.38 -3.58 3.67
CA ILE A 144 14.23 -4.05 2.91
C ILE A 144 14.36 -5.56 2.71
N GLY A 145 13.29 -6.29 2.97
CA GLY A 145 13.24 -7.70 2.65
C GLY A 145 11.84 -8.22 2.48
N ASN A 146 11.76 -9.48 2.09
CA ASN A 146 10.53 -10.14 1.70
C ASN A 146 10.22 -11.30 2.63
N PHE A 147 8.93 -11.43 2.94
CA PHE A 147 8.33 -12.68 3.43
C PHE A 147 7.45 -13.28 2.34
N ARG A 148 7.23 -14.60 2.38
CA ARG A 148 6.38 -15.30 1.41
C ARG A 148 5.42 -16.25 2.08
N LEU A 149 4.14 -16.10 1.78
CA LEU A 149 3.07 -16.97 2.29
C LEU A 149 1.96 -17.07 1.25
N GLY A 150 1.51 -18.29 0.92
CA GLY A 150 0.31 -18.48 0.11
C GLY A 150 0.33 -17.90 -1.31
N GLY A 151 1.52 -17.74 -1.93
CA GLY A 151 1.66 -17.09 -3.24
C GLY A 151 1.72 -15.55 -3.20
N MET A 152 1.70 -14.98 -1.99
CA MET A 152 1.89 -13.56 -1.73
C MET A 152 3.34 -13.29 -1.32
N VAL A 153 3.80 -12.09 -1.66
CA VAL A 153 5.01 -11.48 -1.12
C VAL A 153 4.60 -10.32 -0.22
N TYR A 154 5.27 -10.24 0.93
CA TYR A 154 5.15 -9.15 1.88
C TYR A 154 6.51 -8.48 2.01
N GLU A 155 6.68 -7.36 1.34
CA GLU A 155 7.92 -6.57 1.38
C GLU A 155 7.84 -5.62 2.58
N ALA A 156 8.75 -5.77 3.53
CA ALA A 156 8.86 -4.93 4.70
C ALA A 156 10.10 -4.06 4.60
N SER A 157 9.96 -2.76 4.87
CA SER A 157 11.08 -1.84 5.11
C SER A 157 11.17 -1.53 6.60
N PHE A 158 12.36 -1.72 7.16
CA PHE A 158 12.70 -1.36 8.53
C PHE A 158 13.71 -0.22 8.51
N GLY A 159 13.49 0.81 9.32
CA GLY A 159 14.48 1.87 9.51
C GLY A 159 15.70 1.42 10.29
N ALA A 160 16.74 2.26 10.33
CA ALA A 160 17.94 2.04 11.14
C ALA A 160 17.68 1.88 12.65
N ASP A 161 16.54 2.38 13.13
CA ASP A 161 16.04 2.19 14.51
C ASP A 161 15.30 0.85 14.72
N ALA A 162 15.27 0.00 13.70
CA ALA A 162 14.55 -1.27 13.61
C ALA A 162 13.02 -1.15 13.70
N LEU A 163 12.46 0.05 13.51
CA LEU A 163 11.02 0.23 13.41
C LEU A 163 10.53 -0.09 12.00
N LEU A 164 9.37 -0.76 11.92
CA LEU A 164 8.67 -1.04 10.67
C LEU A 164 8.13 0.28 10.08
N LYS A 165 8.68 0.68 8.93
CA LYS A 165 8.25 1.88 8.20
C LYS A 165 7.09 1.58 7.28
N ARG A 166 7.21 0.51 6.51
CA ARG A 166 6.30 0.18 5.42
C ARG A 166 6.15 -1.31 5.24
N LEU A 167 4.95 -1.72 4.86
CA LEU A 167 4.67 -3.09 4.45
C LEU A 167 3.86 -3.08 3.16
N MET A 168 4.39 -3.72 2.12
CA MET A 168 3.74 -3.84 0.82
C MET A 168 3.36 -5.29 0.53
N ILE A 169 2.17 -5.48 -0.04
CA ILE A 169 1.57 -6.78 -0.32
C ILE A 169 1.34 -6.89 -1.84
N TYR A 170 1.83 -7.97 -2.45
CA TYR A 170 1.66 -8.24 -3.88
C TYR A 170 1.76 -9.74 -4.19
N LEU A 171 1.32 -10.15 -5.38
CA LEU A 171 1.46 -11.52 -5.85
C LEU A 171 2.93 -11.81 -6.24
N ASP A 172 3.43 -13.00 -5.95
CA ASP A 172 4.84 -13.39 -6.23
C ASP A 172 5.21 -13.35 -7.73
N ASP A 173 4.23 -13.34 -8.63
CA ASP A 173 4.42 -13.17 -10.06
C ASP A 173 4.32 -11.73 -10.57
N ALA A 174 3.93 -10.77 -9.73
CA ALA A 174 3.72 -9.36 -10.14
C ALA A 174 5.01 -8.60 -10.49
N ARG A 175 6.20 -9.09 -10.10
CA ARG A 175 7.51 -8.46 -10.39
C ARG A 175 8.33 -9.17 -11.48
N LYS A 176 7.71 -9.99 -12.33
CA LYS A 176 8.41 -10.74 -13.41
C LYS A 176 8.65 -9.93 -14.67
#